data_AF-A0A1M6PAJ4-F1
#
_entry.id   AF-A0A1M6PAJ4-F1
#
_cell.length_a   1.000
_cell.length_b   1.000
_cell.length_c   1.000
_cell.angle_alpha   90.00
_cell.angle_beta   90.00
_cell.angle_gamma   90.00
#
_symmetry.space_group_name_H-M   'P 1'
#
loop_
_entity.id
_entity.type
_entity.pdbx_description
1 polymer ?
#
loop_
_entity_poly.entity_id
_entity_poly.type
_entity_poly.pdbx_seq_one_letter_code
_entity_poly.pdbx_strand_id
1 'polypeptide(L)'
;MTNDQQNKAELGGYICPSCRLVFSAHSSQLGEQVQCPGCKHLLIVPLKGEEEQVLYPRKSRSHPHASAAHSGGEAHQGRADRRKPDWDRDVTQAHSEHSSEHHSLPWVWIVPAGIIGLGAFSALLMMIFNSSPVEPPAERDASVAAVPDYAGQQQEPEVKKVSDVYEPMEHDDLLKDSITKFFAAESIEDLKGVVRRTKGIDERMKLYYSTRPFNKKKFKSLVSSAALLDDPSKIEYSVRLTDYTTKDGVAQMVDGKIYIDWESAVAYSEKPWKTIAAEKSTTPVLVRAISRPSSYYNLGFQDDKWSAFELTSPVEDASFVGYVPKNGVMYHRLNPIGGSGTLFVVLKIKYPEDAISTDQVIIDEIIDTKWVIEELEPQK
;
A
#
# COMPACT_ATOMS: atom_id res chain seq x y z
N MET A 1 -20.63 36.07 41.25
CA MET A 1 -19.74 34.89 41.15
C MET A 1 -20.21 34.11 39.94
N THR A 2 -19.57 34.32 38.79
CA THR A 2 -19.93 33.72 37.51
C THR A 2 -19.39 32.30 37.44
N ASN A 3 -20.29 31.38 37.09
CA ASN A 3 -20.07 29.95 36.99
C ASN A 3 -19.41 29.66 35.63
N ASP A 4 -18.10 29.87 35.55
CA ASP A 4 -17.31 29.71 34.33
C ASP A 4 -16.12 28.77 34.60
N GLN A 5 -16.41 27.60 35.19
CA GLN A 5 -15.48 26.48 35.11
C GLN A 5 -15.67 25.81 33.75
N GLN A 6 -14.82 26.24 32.82
CA GLN A 6 -14.58 25.59 31.53
C GLN A 6 -14.43 24.08 31.72
N ASN A 7 -15.41 23.33 31.22
CA ASN A 7 -15.30 21.91 30.94
C ASN A 7 -14.24 21.73 29.85
N LYS A 8 -12.97 21.61 30.25
CA LYS A 8 -11.87 21.29 29.34
C LYS A 8 -12.02 19.83 28.97
N ALA A 9 -12.70 19.56 27.85
CA ALA A 9 -12.91 18.21 27.35
C ALA A 9 -11.55 17.51 27.20
N GLU A 10 -11.27 16.52 28.06
CA GLU A 10 -10.08 15.69 27.98
C GLU A 10 -10.09 14.92 26.65
N LEU A 11 -8.95 14.90 25.95
CA LEU A 11 -8.75 14.09 24.73
C LEU A 11 -8.23 12.71 25.14
N GLY A 12 -8.94 11.65 24.76
CA GLY A 12 -8.47 10.27 24.86
C GLY A 12 -7.78 9.83 23.58
N GLY A 13 -6.71 9.04 23.67
CA GLY A 13 -6.07 8.41 22.52
C GLY A 13 -6.63 7.01 22.26
N TYR A 14 -6.90 6.68 21.00
CA TYR A 14 -7.51 5.42 20.59
C TYR A 14 -6.81 4.85 19.35
N ILE A 15 -6.86 3.54 19.18
CA ILE A 15 -6.32 2.83 18.01
C ILE A 15 -7.48 2.23 17.21
N CYS A 16 -7.56 2.56 15.92
CA CYS A 16 -8.56 1.95 15.05
C CYS A 16 -8.23 0.45 14.83
N PRO A 17 -9.16 -0.49 15.09
CA PRO A 17 -8.91 -1.92 14.90
C PRO A 17 -8.76 -2.29 13.42
N SER A 18 -9.44 -1.55 12.53
CA SER A 18 -9.46 -1.82 11.09
C SER A 18 -8.18 -1.38 10.38
N CYS A 19 -7.67 -0.17 10.68
CA CYS A 19 -6.50 0.39 9.99
C CYS A 19 -5.32 0.74 10.91
N ARG A 20 -5.40 0.41 12.20
CA ARG A 20 -4.36 0.66 13.23
C ARG A 20 -3.93 2.12 13.40
N LEU A 21 -4.69 3.08 12.84
CA LEU A 21 -4.42 4.50 13.02
C LEU A 21 -4.66 4.89 14.48
N VAL A 22 -3.69 5.58 15.07
CA VAL A 22 -3.84 6.25 16.37
C VAL A 22 -4.53 7.59 16.14
N PHE A 23 -5.66 7.82 16.80
CA PHE A 23 -6.42 9.08 16.73
C PHE A 23 -6.93 9.48 18.10
N SER A 24 -7.26 10.75 18.27
CA SER A 24 -7.86 11.26 19.51
C SER A 24 -9.35 11.51 19.35
N ALA A 25 -10.12 11.27 20.41
CA ALA A 25 -11.52 11.65 20.50
C ALA A 25 -11.78 12.42 21.80
N HIS A 26 -12.73 13.34 21.77
CA HIS A 26 -13.09 14.12 22.94
C HIS A 26 -13.85 13.26 23.95
N SER A 27 -13.68 13.55 25.24
CA SER A 27 -14.45 12.95 26.34
C SER A 27 -15.97 13.13 26.20
N SER A 28 -16.45 14.11 25.45
CA SER A 28 -17.87 14.25 25.12
C SER A 28 -18.38 13.20 24.12
N GLN A 29 -17.47 12.54 23.40
CA GLN A 29 -17.77 11.51 22.39
C GLN A 29 -17.67 10.09 22.98
N LEU A 30 -17.48 9.95 24.29
CA LEU A 30 -17.49 8.65 24.95
C LEU A 30 -18.88 8.02 24.84
N GLY A 31 -18.94 6.75 24.44
CA GLY A 31 -20.19 6.05 24.12
C GLY A 31 -20.82 6.46 22.78
N GLU A 32 -20.27 7.45 22.08
CA GLU A 32 -20.76 7.89 20.77
C GLU A 32 -20.05 7.18 19.62
N GLN A 33 -20.69 7.22 18.45
CA GLN A 33 -20.11 6.75 17.20
C GLN A 33 -19.17 7.82 16.65
N VAL A 34 -17.89 7.47 16.52
CA VAL A 34 -16.88 8.29 15.87
C VAL A 34 -16.41 7.63 14.58
N GLN A 35 -16.14 8.44 13.58
CA GLN A 35 -15.59 7.96 12.32
C GLN A 35 -14.06 8.00 12.39
N CYS A 36 -13.40 6.87 12.11
CA CYS A 36 -11.94 6.83 12.01
C CYS A 36 -11.46 7.83 10.93
N PRO A 37 -10.54 8.75 11.24
CA PRO A 37 -10.09 9.73 10.25
C PRO A 37 -9.33 9.07 9.08
N GLY A 38 -8.70 7.92 9.32
CA GLY A 38 -7.90 7.17 8.35
C GLY A 38 -8.72 6.34 7.36
N CYS A 39 -9.54 5.41 7.87
CA CYS A 39 -10.29 4.45 7.04
C CYS A 39 -11.80 4.69 6.98
N LYS A 40 -12.31 5.75 7.61
CA LYS A 40 -13.73 6.12 7.63
C LYS A 40 -14.66 5.08 8.29
N HIS A 41 -14.11 4.04 8.92
CA HIS A 41 -14.85 3.06 9.68
C HIS A 41 -15.53 3.70 10.90
N LEU A 42 -16.78 3.31 11.19
CA LEU A 42 -17.53 3.77 12.35
C LEU A 42 -17.15 2.94 13.58
N LEU A 43 -16.75 3.62 14.65
CA LEU A 43 -16.22 3.03 15.88
C LEU A 43 -17.01 3.59 17.07
N ILE A 44 -17.18 2.79 18.11
CA ILE A 44 -17.77 3.26 19.39
C ILE A 44 -16.63 3.52 20.36
N VAL A 45 -16.54 4.75 20.87
CA VAL A 45 -15.55 5.09 21.88
C VAL A 45 -15.99 4.52 23.23
N PRO A 46 -15.18 3.70 23.92
CA PRO A 46 -15.57 3.10 25.20
C PRO A 46 -15.79 4.15 26.27
N LEU A 47 -16.66 3.85 27.24
CA LEU A 47 -16.93 4.74 28.37
C LEU A 47 -15.74 4.76 29.34
N LYS A 48 -15.53 5.89 30.04
CA LYS A 48 -14.44 6.05 31.01
C LYS A 48 -14.63 5.03 32.15
N GLY A 49 -13.77 4.02 32.22
CA GLY A 49 -13.80 2.96 33.26
C GLY A 49 -14.07 1.54 32.75
N GLU A 50 -14.35 1.35 31.46
CA GLU A 50 -14.26 0.03 30.83
C GLU A 50 -12.79 -0.30 30.52
N GLU A 51 -12.29 -1.46 30.97
CA GLU A 51 -10.89 -1.87 30.79
C GLU A 51 -10.43 -1.87 29.32
N GLU A 52 -9.16 -1.49 29.15
CA GLU A 52 -8.32 -1.28 27.96
C GLU A 52 -8.83 -1.63 26.53
N GLN A 53 -9.10 -0.55 25.79
CA GLN A 53 -8.55 -0.23 24.44
C GLN A 53 -8.77 -1.20 23.26
N VAL A 54 -9.95 -1.78 23.11
CA VAL A 54 -10.38 -2.31 21.80
C VAL A 54 -11.69 -1.64 21.39
N LEU A 55 -11.61 -0.75 20.38
CA LEU A 55 -12.82 -0.24 19.73
C LEU A 55 -13.50 -1.42 19.03
N TYR A 56 -14.79 -1.64 19.28
CA TYR A 56 -15.53 -2.71 18.62
C TYR A 56 -16.10 -2.22 17.28
N PRO A 57 -15.85 -2.91 16.15
CA PRO A 57 -16.56 -2.64 14.92
C PRO A 57 -18.04 -3.01 15.10
N ARG A 58 -18.94 -2.12 14.68
CA ARG A 58 -20.38 -2.40 14.72
C ARG A 58 -20.71 -3.42 13.63
N LYS A 59 -21.21 -4.60 14.00
CA LYS A 59 -21.92 -5.49 13.06
C LYS A 59 -23.12 -4.74 12.51
N SER A 60 -23.20 -4.56 11.19
CA SER A 60 -24.37 -3.95 10.54
C SER A 60 -25.58 -4.86 10.76
N ARG A 61 -26.39 -4.55 11.78
CA ARG A 61 -27.76 -5.04 11.82
C ARG A 61 -28.56 -4.22 10.82
N SER A 62 -28.84 -4.81 9.67
CA SER A 62 -29.93 -4.38 8.81
C SER A 62 -31.22 -4.49 9.64
N HIS A 63 -31.76 -3.35 10.05
CA HIS A 63 -33.13 -3.28 10.54
C HIS A 63 -34.01 -2.54 9.54
N PRO A 64 -35.25 -3.02 9.33
CA PRO A 64 -36.11 -2.56 8.26
C PRO A 64 -36.68 -1.17 8.57
N HIS A 65 -36.91 -0.43 7.50
CA HIS A 65 -37.60 0.86 7.48
C HIS A 65 -38.83 0.92 8.40
N ALA A 66 -38.86 1.92 9.28
CA ALA A 66 -40.09 2.45 9.84
C ALA A 66 -40.20 3.92 9.44
N SER A 67 -41.15 4.18 8.55
CA SER A 67 -41.61 5.47 8.09
C SER A 67 -42.18 6.29 9.26
N ALA A 68 -41.82 7.56 9.36
CA ALA A 68 -42.63 8.55 10.06
C ALA A 68 -42.53 9.90 9.36
N ALA A 69 -43.71 10.49 9.16
CA ALA A 69 -44.00 11.61 8.29
C ALA A 69 -43.80 12.98 8.97
N HIS A 70 -43.69 13.98 8.10
CA HIS A 70 -43.96 15.41 8.25
C HIS A 70 -44.27 16.02 9.63
N SER A 71 -43.52 17.06 9.97
CA SER A 71 -44.08 18.32 10.47
C SER A 71 -43.17 19.47 10.05
N GLY A 72 -43.75 20.48 9.40
CA GLY A 72 -43.08 21.71 9.02
C GLY A 72 -42.82 22.64 10.20
N GLY A 73 -41.92 23.60 9.97
CA GLY A 73 -41.62 24.69 10.90
C GLY A 73 -40.62 25.63 10.25
N GLU A 74 -41.03 26.89 10.14
CA GLU A 74 -40.45 27.94 9.33
C GLU A 74 -39.12 28.52 9.84
N ALA A 75 -38.47 29.20 8.90
CA ALA A 75 -37.33 30.10 8.98
C ALA A 75 -37.03 30.80 10.31
N HIS A 76 -35.76 30.72 10.73
CA HIS A 76 -35.06 31.84 11.37
C HIS A 76 -33.69 32.04 10.72
N GLN A 77 -33.53 33.20 10.06
CA GLN A 77 -32.26 33.75 9.61
C GLN A 77 -31.42 34.15 10.83
N GLY A 78 -30.27 33.51 10.98
CA GLY A 78 -29.23 33.86 11.96
C GLY A 78 -27.88 33.90 11.27
N ARG A 79 -27.49 35.10 10.84
CA ARG A 79 -26.18 35.45 10.29
C ARG A 79 -25.11 35.25 11.38
N ALA A 80 -24.20 34.29 11.19
CA ALA A 80 -23.00 34.15 11.99
C ALA A 80 -21.79 33.90 11.08
N ASP A 81 -20.71 34.54 11.49
CA ASP A 81 -19.55 34.95 10.71
C ASP A 81 -18.50 33.83 10.53
N ARG A 82 -17.61 34.07 9.57
CA ARG A 82 -16.58 33.20 9.01
C ARG A 82 -15.54 32.72 10.02
N ARG A 83 -15.02 31.51 9.78
CA ARG A 83 -13.57 31.21 9.67
C ARG A 83 -13.38 29.80 9.07
N LYS A 84 -13.00 29.75 7.79
CA LYS A 84 -12.38 28.56 7.19
C LYS A 84 -10.87 28.65 7.49
N PRO A 85 -10.19 27.55 7.86
CA PRO A 85 -8.73 27.52 7.88
C PRO A 85 -8.22 27.58 6.43
N ASP A 86 -7.61 28.72 6.10
CA ASP A 86 -6.88 28.97 4.86
C ASP A 86 -5.44 28.47 5.06
N TRP A 87 -5.12 27.30 4.50
CA TRP A 87 -3.77 26.71 4.55
C TRP A 87 -2.97 26.98 3.27
N ASP A 88 -3.47 27.86 2.38
CA ASP A 88 -2.96 28.00 1.00
C ASP A 88 -2.24 29.33 0.73
N ARG A 89 -1.68 29.97 1.75
CA ARG A 89 -0.90 31.21 1.59
C ARG A 89 0.36 31.19 2.43
N ASP A 90 1.37 30.46 1.98
CA ASP A 90 2.80 30.72 2.30
C ASP A 90 3.74 30.08 1.26
N VAL A 91 3.39 30.13 -0.02
CA VAL A 91 4.33 29.85 -1.12
C VAL A 91 4.23 30.97 -2.16
N THR A 92 4.55 32.19 -1.74
CA THR A 92 4.93 33.27 -2.66
C THR A 92 5.56 34.37 -1.84
N GLN A 93 6.90 34.41 -1.84
CA GLN A 93 7.77 35.59 -1.71
C GLN A 93 9.05 35.30 -0.89
N ALA A 94 9.98 34.59 -1.52
CA ALA A 94 11.45 34.62 -1.34
C ALA A 94 11.97 33.56 -2.35
N HIS A 95 12.58 33.87 -3.49
CA HIS A 95 13.73 34.72 -3.71
C HIS A 95 13.69 35.25 -5.15
N SER A 96 13.68 36.57 -5.30
CA SER A 96 14.32 37.22 -6.44
C SER A 96 15.82 37.37 -6.12
N GLU A 97 16.65 37.29 -7.16
CA GLU A 97 18.09 37.60 -7.22
C GLU A 97 19.08 36.47 -6.89
N HIS A 98 19.38 35.63 -7.90
CA HIS A 98 20.78 35.33 -8.24
C HIS A 98 20.93 35.05 -9.73
N SER A 99 21.39 36.06 -10.47
CA SER A 99 21.99 35.92 -11.80
C SER A 99 23.50 35.74 -11.63
N SER A 100 24.07 34.66 -12.16
CA SER A 100 25.47 34.66 -12.63
C SER A 100 25.79 33.39 -13.43
N GLU A 101 25.98 33.62 -14.73
CA GLU A 101 27.09 33.13 -15.56
C GLU A 101 27.33 31.62 -15.73
N HIS A 102 27.03 31.15 -16.95
CA HIS A 102 27.61 29.96 -17.56
C HIS A 102 29.14 30.10 -17.69
N HIS A 103 29.90 29.32 -16.92
CA HIS A 103 31.27 28.97 -17.26
C HIS A 103 31.34 27.54 -17.79
N SER A 104 31.46 27.41 -19.11
CA SER A 104 31.88 26.17 -19.76
C SER A 104 33.29 25.81 -19.31
N LEU A 105 33.45 24.68 -18.64
CA LEU A 105 34.77 24.15 -18.28
C LEU A 105 35.55 23.83 -19.56
N PRO A 106 36.79 24.34 -19.72
CA PRO A 106 37.57 24.14 -20.93
C PRO A 106 37.97 22.66 -21.07
N TRP A 107 37.74 22.12 -22.26
CA TRP A 107 38.01 20.73 -22.70
C TRP A 107 39.43 20.20 -22.40
N VAL A 108 40.36 21.09 -22.03
CA VAL A 108 41.75 20.80 -21.68
C VAL A 108 41.91 19.90 -20.44
N TRP A 109 40.90 19.81 -19.56
CA TRP A 109 40.97 18.99 -18.34
C TRP A 109 40.44 17.55 -18.49
N ILE A 110 39.75 17.21 -19.58
CA ILE A 110 39.15 15.88 -19.78
C ILE A 110 40.19 14.86 -20.27
N VAL A 111 41.17 15.30 -21.05
CA VAL A 111 42.18 14.43 -21.66
C VAL A 111 43.18 13.84 -20.63
N PRO A 112 43.69 14.58 -19.63
CA PRO A 112 44.61 14.01 -18.63
C PRO A 112 43.94 12.98 -17.71
N ALA A 113 42.69 13.22 -17.31
CA ALA A 113 41.95 12.33 -16.40
C ALA A 113 41.66 10.96 -17.04
N GLY A 114 41.38 10.93 -18.35
CA GLY A 114 41.16 9.69 -19.09
C GLY A 114 42.40 8.80 -19.18
N ILE A 115 43.59 9.39 -19.34
CA ILE A 115 44.86 8.64 -19.45
C ILE A 115 45.24 8.02 -18.10
N ILE A 116 45.04 8.73 -16.99
CA ILE A 116 45.31 8.21 -15.64
C ILE A 116 44.34 7.06 -15.29
N GLY A 117 43.05 7.20 -15.65
CA GLY A 117 42.06 6.14 -15.44
C GLY A 117 42.38 4.86 -16.22
N LEU A 118 42.82 4.97 -17.48
CA LEU A 118 43.18 3.82 -18.32
C LEU A 118 44.44 3.09 -17.83
N GLY A 119 45.42 3.83 -17.30
CA GLY A 119 46.62 3.25 -16.69
C GLY A 119 46.30 2.47 -15.42
N ALA A 120 45.46 3.03 -14.53
CA ALA A 120 45.05 2.36 -13.30
C ALA A 120 44.24 1.09 -13.57
N PHE A 121 43.33 1.13 -14.55
CA PHE A 121 42.53 -0.03 -14.95
C PHE A 121 43.38 -1.15 -15.58
N SER A 122 44.37 -0.79 -16.40
CA SER A 122 45.28 -1.75 -17.02
C SER A 122 46.19 -2.42 -15.99
N ALA A 123 46.67 -1.68 -14.98
CA ALA A 123 47.45 -2.23 -13.88
C ALA A 123 46.63 -3.20 -13.00
N LEU A 124 45.35 -2.88 -12.76
CA LEU A 124 44.43 -3.75 -12.02
C LEU A 124 44.18 -5.08 -12.75
N LEU A 125 43.96 -5.02 -14.07
CA LEU A 125 43.79 -6.23 -14.88
C LEU A 125 45.07 -7.08 -14.90
N MET A 126 46.25 -6.45 -14.99
CA MET A 126 47.51 -7.20 -14.90
C MET A 126 47.70 -7.88 -13.54
N MET A 127 47.25 -7.29 -12.42
CA MET A 127 47.27 -7.96 -11.12
C MET A 127 46.34 -9.18 -11.07
N ILE A 128 45.17 -9.09 -11.68
CA ILE A 128 44.18 -10.19 -11.69
C ILE A 128 44.63 -11.35 -12.59
N PHE A 129 45.26 -11.06 -13.72
CA PHE A 129 45.73 -12.11 -14.64
C PHE A 129 47.09 -12.71 -14.29
N ASN A 130 47.86 -12.07 -13.41
CA ASN A 130 49.20 -12.53 -13.00
C ASN A 130 49.23 -13.12 -11.57
N SER A 131 48.09 -13.22 -10.88
CA SER A 131 47.98 -14.00 -9.65
C SER A 131 47.84 -15.48 -9.99
N SER A 132 48.90 -16.25 -9.75
CA SER A 132 48.86 -17.73 -9.78
C SER A 132 47.76 -18.26 -8.85
N PRO A 133 47.15 -19.42 -9.16
CA PRO A 133 46.08 -19.98 -8.33
C PRO A 133 46.63 -20.28 -6.93
N VAL A 134 46.01 -19.64 -5.94
CA VAL A 134 46.29 -19.89 -4.53
C VAL A 134 45.70 -21.25 -4.18
N GLU A 135 46.56 -22.23 -3.91
CA GLU A 135 46.14 -23.49 -3.28
C GLU A 135 45.48 -23.18 -1.92
N PRO A 136 44.34 -23.82 -1.59
CA PRO A 136 43.68 -23.58 -0.31
C PRO A 136 44.59 -24.05 0.83
N PRO A 137 44.78 -23.23 1.88
CA PRO A 137 45.65 -23.60 2.98
C PRO A 137 45.01 -24.73 3.81
N ALA A 138 45.85 -25.71 4.12
CA ALA A 138 45.55 -26.83 5.01
C ALA A 138 45.02 -26.36 6.37
N GLU A 139 44.04 -27.13 6.89
CA GLU A 139 43.50 -27.04 8.23
C GLU A 139 44.62 -26.86 9.27
N ARG A 140 44.47 -25.80 10.09
CA ARG A 140 45.19 -25.68 11.35
C ARG A 140 44.17 -25.53 12.46
N ASP A 141 44.19 -26.54 13.31
CA ASP A 141 43.71 -26.51 14.68
C ASP A 141 44.14 -25.22 15.37
N ALA A 142 43.17 -24.46 15.85
CA ALA A 142 43.39 -23.36 16.78
C ALA A 142 42.31 -23.42 17.87
N SER A 143 42.78 -23.87 19.02
CA SER A 143 42.16 -23.85 20.34
C SER A 143 41.30 -22.62 20.60
N VAL A 144 40.00 -22.84 20.84
CA VAL A 144 39.11 -21.87 21.46
C VAL A 144 39.24 -21.98 22.97
N ALA A 145 39.50 -20.85 23.62
CA ALA A 145 39.52 -20.70 25.06
C ALA A 145 38.20 -21.18 25.69
N ALA A 146 38.31 -21.89 26.81
CA ALA A 146 37.19 -22.43 27.56
C ALA A 146 36.17 -21.35 27.95
N VAL A 147 34.96 -21.47 27.40
CA VAL A 147 33.74 -20.90 27.97
C VAL A 147 33.08 -22.02 28.78
N PRO A 148 32.65 -21.77 30.03
CA PRO A 148 32.18 -22.83 30.91
C PRO A 148 30.94 -23.54 30.37
N ASP A 149 31.01 -24.85 30.51
CA ASP A 149 30.00 -25.87 30.25
C ASP A 149 28.65 -25.52 30.89
N TYR A 150 27.68 -25.15 30.06
CA TYR A 150 26.26 -25.34 30.36
C TYR A 150 25.75 -26.48 29.48
N ALA A 151 26.03 -27.71 29.91
CA ALA A 151 25.33 -28.92 29.47
C ALA A 151 23.85 -28.85 29.87
N GLY A 152 23.07 -28.09 29.08
CA GLY A 152 21.63 -28.27 28.94
C GLY A 152 21.39 -28.88 27.57
N GLN A 153 20.91 -30.11 27.52
CA GLN A 153 20.48 -30.78 26.30
C GLN A 153 19.42 -29.93 25.56
N GLN A 154 19.86 -29.11 24.61
CA GLN A 154 18.99 -28.59 23.56
C GLN A 154 19.23 -29.51 22.36
N GLN A 155 18.28 -30.43 22.16
CA GLN A 155 18.02 -30.92 20.82
C GLN A 155 17.83 -29.69 19.95
N GLU A 156 18.73 -29.48 19.01
CA GLU A 156 18.56 -28.53 17.92
C GLU A 156 17.20 -28.83 17.30
N PRO A 157 16.18 -27.95 17.44
CA PRO A 157 14.94 -28.18 16.76
C PRO A 157 15.28 -28.15 15.29
N GLU A 158 15.07 -29.28 14.62
CA GLU A 158 15.09 -29.38 13.17
C GLU A 158 14.19 -28.26 12.63
N VAL A 159 14.81 -27.15 12.22
CA VAL A 159 14.10 -26.03 11.64
C VAL A 159 13.59 -26.52 10.30
N LYS A 160 12.40 -27.13 10.31
CA LYS A 160 11.59 -27.29 9.11
C LYS A 160 11.54 -25.92 8.46
N LYS A 161 12.08 -25.80 7.24
CA LYS A 161 11.84 -24.65 6.38
C LYS A 161 10.33 -24.41 6.36
N VAL A 162 9.90 -23.30 6.95
CA VAL A 162 8.48 -22.92 7.15
C VAL A 162 7.82 -22.53 5.80
N SER A 163 8.39 -22.90 4.65
CA SER A 163 7.93 -22.41 3.35
C SER A 163 6.79 -23.19 2.70
N ASP A 164 6.36 -24.35 3.20
CA ASP A 164 5.41 -25.19 2.42
C ASP A 164 4.37 -25.97 3.24
N VAL A 165 4.12 -25.61 4.51
CA VAL A 165 2.97 -26.18 5.23
C VAL A 165 1.76 -25.31 4.97
N TYR A 166 1.14 -25.54 3.82
CA TYR A 166 -0.18 -25.02 3.51
C TYR A 166 -1.22 -25.79 4.32
N GLU A 167 -1.92 -25.10 5.22
CA GLU A 167 -3.10 -25.65 5.91
C GLU A 167 -4.34 -25.33 5.08
N PRO A 168 -5.07 -26.34 4.58
CA PRO A 168 -6.24 -26.10 3.77
C PRO A 168 -7.37 -25.40 4.55
N MET A 169 -7.96 -24.36 3.98
CA MET A 169 -9.22 -23.79 4.45
C MET A 169 -10.42 -24.63 4.00
N GLU A 170 -11.53 -24.51 4.74
CA GLU A 170 -12.80 -25.22 4.49
C GLU A 170 -13.32 -25.08 3.04
N HIS A 171 -12.93 -24.01 2.34
CA HIS A 171 -13.46 -23.66 1.03
C HIS A 171 -12.41 -23.62 -0.09
N ASP A 172 -11.23 -24.22 0.11
CA ASP A 172 -10.16 -24.17 -0.89
C ASP A 172 -10.51 -24.80 -2.22
N ASP A 173 -11.32 -25.86 -2.23
CA ASP A 173 -11.68 -26.52 -3.49
C ASP A 173 -12.61 -25.65 -4.33
N LEU A 174 -13.52 -24.90 -3.69
CA LEU A 174 -14.33 -23.87 -4.35
C LEU A 174 -13.46 -22.72 -4.87
N LEU A 175 -12.44 -22.35 -4.11
CA LEU A 175 -11.51 -21.28 -4.47
C LEU A 175 -10.67 -21.71 -5.68
N LYS A 176 -10.08 -22.92 -5.65
CA LYS A 176 -9.32 -23.50 -6.76
C LYS A 176 -10.16 -23.63 -8.03
N ASP A 177 -11.41 -24.06 -7.93
CA ASP A 177 -12.33 -24.12 -9.08
C ASP A 177 -12.57 -22.73 -9.69
N SER A 178 -12.86 -21.73 -8.85
CA SER A 178 -13.07 -20.35 -9.29
C SER A 178 -11.82 -19.74 -9.93
N ILE A 179 -10.65 -19.95 -9.33
CA ILE A 179 -9.35 -19.54 -9.87
C ILE A 179 -9.06 -20.23 -11.20
N THR A 180 -9.33 -21.54 -11.30
CA THR A 180 -9.09 -22.30 -12.53
C THR A 180 -9.94 -21.75 -13.67
N LYS A 181 -11.23 -21.49 -13.42
CA LYS A 181 -12.13 -20.85 -14.40
C LYS A 181 -11.65 -19.46 -14.79
N PHE A 182 -11.21 -18.66 -13.82
CA PHE A 182 -10.69 -17.30 -14.05
C PHE A 182 -9.47 -17.30 -14.98
N PHE A 183 -8.47 -18.14 -14.70
CA PHE A 183 -7.26 -18.23 -15.53
C PHE A 183 -7.45 -19.01 -16.85
N ALA A 184 -8.60 -19.67 -17.03
CA ALA A 184 -8.97 -20.32 -18.28
C ALA A 184 -9.82 -19.44 -19.20
N ALA A 185 -10.32 -18.29 -18.72
CA ALA A 185 -11.15 -17.38 -19.49
C ALA A 185 -10.39 -16.77 -20.68
N GLU A 186 -11.01 -16.80 -21.86
CA GLU A 186 -10.44 -16.23 -23.10
C GLU A 186 -11.18 -14.96 -23.54
N SER A 187 -12.28 -14.63 -22.87
CA SER A 187 -13.12 -13.48 -23.15
C SER A 187 -13.72 -12.87 -21.88
N ILE A 188 -14.23 -11.63 -22.00
CA ILE A 188 -14.98 -10.97 -20.91
C ILE A 188 -16.27 -11.76 -20.61
N GLU A 189 -16.83 -12.47 -21.60
CA GLU A 189 -18.03 -13.29 -21.40
C GLU A 189 -17.75 -14.47 -20.47
N ASP A 190 -16.60 -15.13 -20.61
CA ASP A 190 -16.20 -16.26 -19.76
C ASP A 190 -15.98 -15.84 -18.31
N LEU A 191 -15.61 -14.57 -18.08
CA LEU A 191 -15.47 -14.01 -16.75
C LEU A 191 -16.83 -13.75 -16.08
N LYS A 192 -17.92 -13.64 -16.84
CA LYS A 192 -19.25 -13.39 -16.28
C LYS A 192 -19.69 -14.60 -15.44
N GLY A 193 -19.79 -14.39 -14.13
CA GLY A 193 -20.17 -15.43 -13.17
C GLY A 193 -18.99 -16.07 -12.44
N VAL A 194 -17.76 -15.75 -12.83
CA VAL A 194 -16.53 -16.08 -12.08
C VAL A 194 -16.06 -14.88 -11.28
N VAL A 195 -16.24 -13.67 -11.83
CA VAL A 195 -15.78 -12.43 -11.19
C VAL A 195 -16.84 -11.82 -10.29
N ARG A 196 -16.39 -11.23 -9.19
CA ARG A 196 -17.18 -10.42 -8.28
C ARG A 196 -17.76 -9.23 -9.04
N ARG A 197 -19.03 -8.89 -8.79
CA ARG A 197 -19.66 -7.72 -9.41
C ARG A 197 -19.41 -6.47 -8.58
N THR A 198 -18.77 -5.49 -9.20
CA THR A 198 -18.58 -4.12 -8.68
C THR A 198 -19.12 -3.12 -9.68
N LYS A 199 -19.37 -1.88 -9.25
CA LYS A 199 -19.95 -0.86 -10.13
C LYS A 199 -18.95 -0.51 -11.23
N GLY A 200 -19.41 -0.53 -12.48
CA GLY A 200 -18.60 -0.19 -13.64
C GLY A 200 -17.55 -1.25 -14.04
N ILE A 201 -17.63 -2.47 -13.49
CA ILE A 201 -16.63 -3.52 -13.78
C ILE A 201 -16.60 -3.89 -15.27
N ASP A 202 -17.75 -3.92 -15.94
CA ASP A 202 -17.83 -4.31 -17.34
C ASP A 202 -17.12 -3.29 -18.25
N GLU A 203 -17.29 -1.99 -17.98
CA GLU A 203 -16.57 -0.93 -18.68
C GLU A 203 -15.06 -0.99 -18.40
N ARG A 204 -14.67 -1.20 -17.14
CA ARG A 204 -13.25 -1.34 -16.76
C ARG A 204 -12.59 -2.55 -17.45
N MET A 205 -13.26 -3.70 -17.48
CA MET A 205 -12.77 -4.90 -18.18
C MET A 205 -12.64 -4.64 -19.68
N LYS A 206 -13.63 -4.04 -20.33
CA LYS A 206 -13.58 -3.70 -21.76
C LYS A 206 -12.41 -2.78 -22.07
N LEU A 207 -12.21 -1.72 -21.28
CA LEU A 207 -11.10 -0.81 -21.46
C LEU A 207 -9.75 -1.50 -21.24
N TYR A 208 -9.63 -2.29 -20.17
CA TYR A 208 -8.41 -3.03 -19.86
C TYR A 208 -8.00 -3.99 -20.98
N TYR A 209 -8.93 -4.84 -21.43
CA TYR A 209 -8.66 -5.83 -22.47
C TYR A 209 -8.64 -5.27 -23.89
N SER A 210 -8.98 -3.99 -24.10
CA SER A 210 -8.80 -3.33 -25.41
C SER A 210 -7.33 -3.13 -25.79
N THR A 211 -6.44 -3.11 -24.78
CA THR A 211 -4.99 -2.88 -24.95
C THR A 211 -4.12 -4.00 -24.39
N ARG A 212 -4.71 -4.94 -23.64
CA ARG A 212 -3.99 -6.03 -22.97
C ARG A 212 -4.59 -7.38 -23.37
N PRO A 213 -3.78 -8.36 -23.83
CA PRO A 213 -4.27 -9.68 -24.12
C PRO A 213 -4.69 -10.41 -22.83
N PHE A 214 -5.64 -11.34 -22.95
CA PHE A 214 -5.95 -12.27 -21.87
C PHE A 214 -4.71 -13.08 -21.47
N ASN A 215 -4.59 -13.36 -20.17
CA ASN A 215 -3.50 -14.15 -19.64
C ASN A 215 -3.66 -15.61 -20.07
N LYS A 216 -2.72 -16.12 -20.87
CA LYS A 216 -2.73 -17.52 -21.34
C LYS A 216 -2.18 -18.52 -20.32
N LYS A 217 -1.60 -18.02 -19.23
CA LYS A 217 -0.99 -18.85 -18.19
C LYS A 217 -2.09 -19.45 -17.34
N LYS A 218 -2.04 -20.77 -17.17
CA LYS A 218 -3.08 -21.51 -16.44
C LYS A 218 -2.71 -21.60 -14.96
N PHE A 219 -3.74 -21.81 -14.15
CA PHE A 219 -3.58 -22.17 -12.75
C PHE A 219 -2.80 -23.49 -12.62
N LYS A 220 -1.85 -23.55 -11.67
CA LYS A 220 -1.09 -24.76 -11.34
C LYS A 220 -1.38 -25.24 -9.92
N SER A 221 -1.24 -24.35 -8.93
CA SER A 221 -1.50 -24.70 -7.53
C SER A 221 -1.81 -23.47 -6.69
N LEU A 222 -2.54 -23.67 -5.61
CA LEU A 222 -2.74 -22.67 -4.55
C LEU A 222 -1.50 -22.69 -3.65
N VAL A 223 -0.90 -21.53 -3.40
CA VAL A 223 0.29 -21.36 -2.54
C VAL A 223 -0.16 -21.01 -1.12
N SER A 224 -1.11 -20.09 -1.00
CA SER A 224 -1.74 -19.73 0.26
C SER A 224 -3.16 -19.22 0.03
N SER A 225 -3.99 -19.35 1.06
CA SER A 225 -5.30 -18.74 1.17
C SER A 225 -5.52 -18.36 2.63
N ALA A 226 -6.14 -17.20 2.88
CA ALA A 226 -6.52 -16.76 4.21
C ALA A 226 -7.75 -15.85 4.15
N ALA A 227 -8.70 -16.04 5.07
CA ALA A 227 -9.80 -15.10 5.24
C ALA A 227 -9.28 -13.77 5.84
N LEU A 228 -9.79 -12.63 5.36
CA LEU A 228 -9.49 -11.34 5.96
C LEU A 228 -10.08 -11.25 7.37
N LEU A 229 -9.28 -10.76 8.32
CA LEU A 229 -9.67 -10.69 9.73
C LEU A 229 -10.91 -9.83 9.99
N ASP A 230 -11.05 -8.73 9.25
CA ASP A 230 -12.17 -7.81 9.39
C ASP A 230 -13.37 -8.12 8.49
N ASP A 231 -13.15 -8.93 7.45
CA ASP A 231 -14.22 -9.44 6.58
C ASP A 231 -13.93 -10.89 6.17
N PRO A 232 -14.37 -11.87 6.97
CA PRO A 232 -14.14 -13.28 6.68
C PRO A 232 -14.81 -13.78 5.38
N SER A 233 -15.71 -12.99 4.77
CA SER A 233 -16.24 -13.31 3.45
C SER A 233 -15.21 -13.08 2.34
N LYS A 234 -14.15 -12.32 2.60
CA LYS A 234 -13.06 -12.07 1.66
C LYS A 234 -11.89 -13.00 1.96
N ILE A 235 -11.35 -13.60 0.91
CA ILE A 235 -10.24 -14.55 0.97
C ILE A 235 -9.09 -13.98 0.14
N GLU A 236 -8.00 -13.61 0.80
CA GLU A 236 -6.73 -13.35 0.12
C GLU A 236 -6.15 -14.69 -0.32
N TYR A 237 -5.60 -14.73 -1.52
CA TYR A 237 -4.96 -15.93 -2.05
C TYR A 237 -3.68 -15.59 -2.79
N SER A 238 -2.77 -16.55 -2.81
CA SER A 238 -1.60 -16.57 -3.67
C SER A 238 -1.58 -17.86 -4.48
N VAL A 239 -1.42 -17.76 -5.79
CA VAL A 239 -1.42 -18.91 -6.70
C VAL A 239 -0.12 -18.99 -7.47
N ARG A 240 0.29 -20.21 -7.78
CA ARG A 240 1.33 -20.49 -8.75
C ARG A 240 0.68 -20.82 -10.09
N LEU A 241 1.17 -20.20 -11.15
CA LEU A 241 0.76 -20.47 -12.52
C LEU A 241 1.65 -21.55 -13.15
N THR A 242 1.28 -22.02 -14.35
CA THR A 242 2.01 -23.07 -15.07
C THR A 242 3.45 -22.69 -15.42
N ASP A 243 3.76 -21.39 -15.53
CA ASP A 243 5.11 -20.86 -15.76
C ASP A 243 5.87 -20.56 -14.45
N TYR A 244 5.37 -21.05 -13.31
CA TYR A 244 5.92 -20.83 -11.96
C TYR A 244 5.84 -19.39 -11.46
N THR A 245 5.24 -18.46 -12.20
CA THR A 245 4.96 -17.13 -11.66
C THR A 245 3.91 -17.20 -10.56
N THR A 246 4.10 -16.38 -9.53
CA THR A 246 3.12 -16.21 -8.46
C THR A 246 2.18 -15.05 -8.79
N LYS A 247 0.90 -15.23 -8.52
CA LYS A 247 -0.11 -14.17 -8.60
C LYS A 247 -0.93 -14.16 -7.32
N ASP A 248 -1.06 -12.98 -6.76
CA ASP A 248 -1.91 -12.74 -5.61
C ASP A 248 -3.20 -12.08 -6.05
N GLY A 249 -4.24 -12.21 -5.24
CA GLY A 249 -5.53 -11.60 -5.46
C GLY A 249 -6.45 -11.83 -4.30
N VAL A 250 -7.67 -11.34 -4.42
CA VAL A 250 -8.73 -11.51 -3.44
C VAL A 250 -9.94 -12.13 -4.10
N ALA A 251 -10.61 -13.02 -3.37
CA ALA A 251 -11.89 -13.56 -3.73
C ALA A 251 -12.93 -13.19 -2.67
N GLN A 252 -14.22 -13.21 -3.04
CA GLN A 252 -15.33 -12.99 -2.13
C GLN A 252 -16.25 -14.21 -2.14
N MET A 253 -16.63 -14.65 -0.95
CA MET A 253 -17.64 -15.65 -0.69
C MET A 253 -19.01 -15.00 -0.58
N VAL A 254 -19.95 -15.44 -1.42
CA VAL A 254 -21.35 -15.00 -1.42
C VAL A 254 -22.23 -16.23 -1.59
N ASP A 255 -23.12 -16.49 -0.63
CA ASP A 255 -24.08 -17.60 -0.63
C ASP A 255 -23.46 -18.97 -0.99
N GLY A 256 -22.31 -19.27 -0.39
CA GLY A 256 -21.59 -20.54 -0.60
C GLY A 256 -20.87 -20.65 -1.95
N LYS A 257 -20.79 -19.57 -2.73
CA LYS A 257 -20.01 -19.47 -3.97
C LYS A 257 -18.86 -18.51 -3.80
N ILE A 258 -17.78 -18.76 -4.53
CA ILE A 258 -16.60 -17.90 -4.55
C ILE A 258 -16.53 -17.14 -5.87
N TYR A 259 -16.27 -15.84 -5.77
CA TYR A 259 -16.12 -14.93 -6.89
C TYR A 259 -14.76 -14.23 -6.81
N ILE A 260 -14.01 -14.20 -7.90
CA ILE A 260 -12.69 -13.55 -7.94
C ILE A 260 -12.86 -12.03 -8.08
N ASP A 261 -12.21 -11.24 -7.24
CA ASP A 261 -12.10 -9.79 -7.45
C ASP A 261 -11.13 -9.54 -8.61
N TRP A 262 -11.69 -9.30 -9.80
CA TRP A 262 -10.94 -9.14 -11.03
C TRP A 262 -9.91 -8.01 -10.92
N GLU A 263 -10.28 -6.88 -10.34
CA GLU A 263 -9.39 -5.73 -10.19
C GLU A 263 -8.14 -6.07 -9.37
N SER A 264 -8.29 -6.84 -8.30
CA SER A 264 -7.14 -7.33 -7.51
C SER A 264 -6.30 -8.31 -8.31
N ALA A 265 -6.92 -9.31 -8.94
CA ALA A 265 -6.25 -10.41 -9.64
C ALA A 265 -5.43 -9.95 -10.85
N VAL A 266 -5.88 -8.89 -11.54
CA VAL A 266 -5.13 -8.29 -12.67
C VAL A 266 -4.28 -7.09 -12.27
N ALA A 267 -4.24 -6.75 -10.97
CA ALA A 267 -3.63 -5.52 -10.46
C ALA A 267 -4.05 -4.28 -11.27
N TYR A 268 -5.37 -4.14 -11.47
CA TYR A 268 -5.96 -3.08 -12.29
C TYR A 268 -5.40 -1.70 -11.94
N SER A 269 -5.00 -0.98 -12.99
CA SER A 269 -4.65 0.44 -12.97
C SER A 269 -5.35 1.08 -14.18
N GLU A 270 -5.81 2.32 -14.03
CA GLU A 270 -6.56 3.04 -15.07
C GLU A 270 -5.76 3.15 -16.38
N LYS A 271 -4.44 3.24 -16.26
CA LYS A 271 -3.48 3.27 -17.36
C LYS A 271 -2.30 2.32 -17.08
N PRO A 272 -1.60 1.83 -18.10
CA PRO A 272 -0.30 1.18 -17.93
C PRO A 272 0.69 2.11 -17.23
N TRP A 273 1.56 1.57 -16.37
CA TRP A 273 2.49 2.37 -15.58
C TRP A 273 3.48 3.11 -16.48
N LYS A 274 3.93 2.47 -17.56
CA LYS A 274 4.78 3.11 -18.57
C LYS A 274 4.09 4.28 -19.27
N THR A 275 2.78 4.19 -19.50
CA THR A 275 1.98 5.28 -20.07
C THR A 275 1.86 6.43 -19.08
N ILE A 276 1.63 6.15 -17.80
CA ILE A 276 1.61 7.16 -16.74
C ILE A 276 2.95 7.92 -16.69
N ALA A 277 4.07 7.19 -16.76
CA ALA A 277 5.41 7.77 -16.77
C ALA A 277 5.70 8.64 -18.00
N ALA A 278 5.20 8.24 -19.16
CA ALA A 278 5.38 8.98 -20.41
C ALA A 278 4.53 10.25 -20.47
N GLU A 279 3.28 10.19 -20.00
CA GLU A 279 2.35 11.32 -20.03
C GLU A 279 2.65 12.37 -18.95
N LYS A 280 3.30 11.98 -17.85
CA LYS A 280 3.56 12.84 -16.68
C LYS A 280 2.32 13.62 -16.23
N SER A 281 1.17 12.95 -16.18
CA SER A 281 -0.10 13.61 -15.91
C SER A 281 -0.14 14.21 -14.50
N THR A 282 -0.55 15.47 -14.41
CA THR A 282 -0.86 16.15 -13.14
C THR A 282 -2.27 15.82 -12.64
N THR A 283 -3.07 15.14 -13.45
CA THR A 283 -4.38 14.61 -13.04
C THR A 283 -4.17 13.27 -12.30
N PRO A 284 -4.79 13.07 -11.13
CA PRO A 284 -4.66 11.82 -10.39
C PRO A 284 -5.12 10.60 -11.20
N VAL A 285 -4.29 9.56 -11.23
CA VAL A 285 -4.56 8.28 -11.91
C VAL A 285 -4.58 7.15 -10.89
N LEU A 286 -5.60 6.31 -10.93
CA LEU A 286 -5.72 5.16 -10.03
C LEU A 286 -4.77 4.02 -10.44
N VAL A 287 -3.99 3.56 -9.46
CA VAL A 287 -3.05 2.44 -9.58
C VAL A 287 -3.18 1.48 -8.41
N ARG A 288 -2.89 0.21 -8.69
CA ARG A 288 -2.63 -0.81 -7.65
C ARG A 288 -1.13 -1.08 -7.58
N ALA A 289 -0.58 -0.98 -6.38
CA ALA A 289 0.86 -1.06 -6.16
C ALA A 289 1.19 -1.90 -4.92
N ILE A 290 2.42 -2.42 -4.90
CA ILE A 290 3.08 -2.84 -3.66
C ILE A 290 3.84 -1.63 -3.13
N SER A 291 3.51 -1.17 -1.94
CA SER A 291 4.14 -0.02 -1.30
C SER A 291 5.12 -0.45 -0.22
N ARG A 292 6.30 0.19 -0.20
CA ARG A 292 7.32 0.04 0.85
C ARG A 292 7.88 1.40 1.24
N PRO A 293 8.19 1.67 2.53
CA PRO A 293 8.93 2.86 2.92
C PRO A 293 10.24 2.98 2.14
N SER A 294 10.56 4.21 1.73
CA SER A 294 11.79 4.54 1.02
C SER A 294 12.48 5.74 1.67
N SER A 295 13.79 5.86 1.44
CA SER A 295 14.62 7.00 1.86
C SER A 295 15.09 7.85 0.67
N TYR A 296 14.46 7.71 -0.49
CA TYR A 296 14.84 8.43 -1.71
C TYR A 296 14.21 9.83 -1.76
N TYR A 297 15.03 10.87 -1.68
CA TYR A 297 14.64 12.28 -1.65
C TYR A 297 15.50 13.09 -2.62
N ASN A 298 14.90 13.65 -3.67
CA ASN A 298 15.53 14.57 -4.61
C ASN A 298 14.48 15.44 -5.33
N LEU A 299 14.93 16.30 -6.25
CA LEU A 299 14.08 17.03 -7.22
C LEU A 299 12.85 17.74 -6.61
N GLY A 300 12.99 18.32 -5.42
CA GLY A 300 11.94 19.08 -4.73
C GLY A 300 11.28 18.34 -3.56
N PHE A 301 11.53 17.03 -3.41
CA PHE A 301 11.05 16.24 -2.28
C PHE A 301 12.10 16.20 -1.17
N GLN A 302 11.98 17.10 -0.20
CA GLN A 302 12.84 17.17 1.00
C GLN A 302 12.30 16.26 2.13
N ASP A 303 13.19 15.59 2.84
CA ASP A 303 12.88 14.59 3.87
C ASP A 303 12.26 15.18 5.14
N ASP A 304 12.40 16.49 5.37
CA ASP A 304 11.74 17.24 6.44
C ASP A 304 10.25 17.45 6.18
N LYS A 305 9.83 17.51 4.92
CA LYS A 305 8.45 17.78 4.48
C LYS A 305 7.71 16.56 3.95
N TRP A 306 8.44 15.59 3.41
CA TRP A 306 7.87 14.44 2.72
C TRP A 306 8.25 13.12 3.37
N SER A 307 7.42 12.12 3.15
CA SER A 307 7.76 10.72 3.39
C SER A 307 7.67 9.96 2.07
N ALA A 308 8.74 9.25 1.73
CA ALA A 308 8.87 8.52 0.48
C ALA A 308 8.43 7.07 0.63
N PHE A 309 7.77 6.55 -0.41
CA PHE A 309 7.37 5.16 -0.53
C PHE A 309 7.72 4.65 -1.92
N GLU A 310 8.45 3.55 -2.02
CA GLU A 310 8.57 2.83 -3.29
C GLU A 310 7.21 2.18 -3.61
N LEU A 311 6.74 2.41 -4.82
CA LEU A 311 5.52 1.84 -5.38
C LEU A 311 5.94 0.93 -6.54
N THR A 312 5.76 -0.38 -6.40
CA THR A 312 6.10 -1.35 -7.44
C THR A 312 4.84 -1.89 -8.10
N SER A 313 4.83 -1.98 -9.44
CA SER A 313 3.76 -2.65 -10.15
C SER A 313 3.82 -4.18 -9.95
N PRO A 314 2.71 -4.86 -9.63
CA PRO A 314 2.67 -6.33 -9.52
C PRO A 314 2.71 -7.07 -10.87
N VAL A 315 2.57 -6.34 -11.97
CA VAL A 315 2.34 -6.91 -13.32
C VAL A 315 3.29 -6.35 -14.38
N GLU A 316 3.81 -5.14 -14.18
CA GLU A 316 4.74 -4.47 -15.09
C GLU A 316 6.10 -4.34 -14.41
N ASP A 317 7.18 -4.43 -15.17
CA ASP A 317 8.52 -4.05 -14.71
C ASP A 317 8.61 -2.51 -14.70
N ALA A 318 7.99 -1.91 -13.69
CA ALA A 318 7.88 -0.48 -13.46
C ALA A 318 7.70 -0.18 -11.97
N SER A 319 8.33 0.88 -11.51
CA SER A 319 8.17 1.41 -10.16
C SER A 319 8.19 2.92 -10.14
N PHE A 320 7.64 3.50 -9.08
CA PHE A 320 7.67 4.92 -8.78
C PHE A 320 8.14 5.13 -7.34
N VAL A 321 8.68 6.31 -7.05
CA VAL A 321 8.77 6.84 -5.69
C VAL A 321 7.58 7.76 -5.47
N GLY A 322 6.67 7.33 -4.61
CA GLY A 322 5.49 8.09 -4.20
C GLY A 322 5.75 8.89 -2.93
N TYR A 323 5.34 10.16 -2.93
CA TYR A 323 5.51 11.05 -1.79
C TYR A 323 4.18 11.44 -1.15
N VAL A 324 4.15 11.46 0.18
CA VAL A 324 3.06 12.03 0.99
C VAL A 324 3.62 13.06 1.96
N PRO A 325 2.81 14.04 2.41
CA PRO A 325 3.22 14.95 3.48
C PRO A 325 3.64 14.19 4.74
N LYS A 326 4.77 14.59 5.32
CA LYS A 326 5.35 13.93 6.49
C LYS A 326 4.39 13.99 7.68
N ASN A 327 4.32 12.88 8.44
CA ASN A 327 3.45 12.74 9.62
C ASN A 327 1.95 12.99 9.38
N GLY A 328 1.50 12.97 8.12
CA GLY A 328 0.09 13.09 7.78
C GLY A 328 -0.68 11.78 7.96
N VAL A 329 -2.01 11.84 7.82
CA VAL A 329 -2.87 10.65 7.87
C VAL A 329 -2.46 9.61 6.82
N MET A 330 -2.06 10.06 5.63
CA MET A 330 -1.61 9.18 4.55
C MET A 330 -0.32 8.43 4.91
N TYR A 331 0.63 9.09 5.58
CA TYR A 331 1.85 8.46 6.08
C TYR A 331 1.52 7.30 7.02
N HIS A 332 0.65 7.51 8.01
CA HIS A 332 0.28 6.47 8.97
C HIS A 332 -0.51 5.31 8.34
N ARG A 333 -1.25 5.56 7.26
CA ARG A 333 -1.95 4.50 6.51
C ARG A 333 -0.97 3.63 5.70
N LEU A 334 0.09 4.22 5.16
CA LEU A 334 1.13 3.50 4.41
C LEU A 334 2.24 2.92 5.30
N ASN A 335 2.32 3.38 6.56
CA ASN A 335 3.28 2.91 7.54
C ASN A 335 2.58 2.59 8.87
N PRO A 336 1.69 1.57 8.90
CA PRO A 336 0.98 1.18 10.11
C PRO A 336 1.97 0.59 11.14
N ILE A 337 1.76 0.94 12.41
CA ILE A 337 2.58 0.47 13.52
C ILE A 337 2.51 -1.06 13.60
N GLY A 338 3.67 -1.72 13.68
CA GLY A 338 3.77 -3.18 13.76
C GLY A 338 3.53 -3.91 12.43
N GLY A 339 3.38 -3.19 11.31
CA GLY A 339 3.31 -3.77 9.98
C GLY A 339 4.67 -4.25 9.47
N SER A 340 4.66 -5.12 8.46
CA SER A 340 5.87 -5.63 7.78
C SER A 340 6.62 -4.58 6.96
N GLY A 341 6.07 -3.36 6.84
CA GLY A 341 6.56 -2.32 5.94
C GLY A 341 6.27 -2.59 4.46
N THR A 342 5.58 -3.68 4.09
CA THR A 342 5.11 -3.93 2.73
C THR A 342 3.58 -3.98 2.73
N LEU A 343 2.94 -3.18 1.89
CA LEU A 343 1.48 -3.12 1.78
C LEU A 343 1.02 -3.26 0.33
N PHE A 344 -0.08 -3.97 0.12
CA PHE A 344 -0.81 -3.93 -1.14
C PHE A 344 -1.83 -2.80 -1.10
N VAL A 345 -1.67 -1.83 -1.98
CA VAL A 345 -2.40 -0.56 -1.89
C VAL A 345 -3.10 -0.22 -3.20
N VAL A 346 -4.18 0.55 -3.06
CA VAL A 346 -4.90 1.19 -4.15
C VAL A 346 -4.79 2.68 -3.94
N LEU A 347 -4.13 3.36 -4.87
CA LEU A 347 -3.76 4.77 -4.73
C LEU A 347 -4.22 5.54 -5.95
N LYS A 348 -4.44 6.85 -5.79
CA LYS A 348 -4.32 7.78 -6.90
C LYS A 348 -2.97 8.49 -6.83
N ILE A 349 -2.25 8.49 -7.94
CA ILE A 349 -0.95 9.14 -8.07
C ILE A 349 -1.00 10.22 -9.14
N LYS A 350 -0.21 11.26 -8.97
CA LYS A 350 -0.05 12.33 -9.97
C LYS A 350 1.38 12.84 -9.99
N TYR A 351 1.78 13.42 -11.12
CA TYR A 351 3.03 14.17 -11.19
C TYR A 351 2.87 15.56 -10.58
N PRO A 352 3.93 16.12 -9.94
CA PRO A 352 3.96 17.55 -9.64
C PRO A 352 3.91 18.37 -10.94
N GLU A 353 3.44 19.61 -10.88
CA GLU A 353 3.27 20.47 -12.07
C GLU A 353 4.59 20.64 -12.85
N ASP A 354 5.72 20.70 -12.13
CA ASP A 354 7.06 20.92 -12.69
C ASP A 354 7.88 19.61 -12.72
N ALA A 355 7.24 18.48 -13.03
CA ALA A 355 7.87 17.16 -12.95
C ALA A 355 9.11 17.00 -13.85
N ILE A 356 10.29 17.06 -13.22
CA ILE A 356 11.57 16.77 -13.85
C ILE A 356 11.71 15.25 -14.05
N SER A 357 11.46 14.45 -13.02
CA SER A 357 11.59 12.99 -13.10
C SER A 357 10.40 12.31 -13.80
N THR A 358 10.64 11.13 -14.36
CA THR A 358 9.61 10.20 -14.85
C THR A 358 9.20 9.18 -13.81
N ASP A 359 9.91 9.07 -12.69
CA ASP A 359 9.68 8.02 -11.69
C ASP A 359 9.23 8.53 -10.31
N GLN A 360 8.95 9.84 -10.17
CA GLN A 360 8.56 10.45 -8.90
C GLN A 360 7.18 11.06 -9.00
N VAL A 361 6.31 10.69 -8.06
CA VAL A 361 4.90 11.05 -8.05
C VAL A 361 4.46 11.47 -6.66
N ILE A 362 3.41 12.29 -6.60
CA ILE A 362 2.67 12.57 -5.37
C ILE A 362 1.59 11.50 -5.23
N ILE A 363 1.48 10.91 -4.06
CA ILE A 363 0.32 10.09 -3.68
C ILE A 363 -0.78 11.07 -3.27
N ASP A 364 -1.73 11.26 -4.17
CA ASP A 364 -2.83 12.22 -4.02
C ASP A 364 -3.91 11.69 -3.06
N GLU A 365 -4.22 10.40 -3.19
CA GLU A 365 -5.24 9.74 -2.38
C GLU A 365 -4.89 8.27 -2.14
N ILE A 366 -5.14 7.77 -0.92
CA ILE A 366 -5.13 6.34 -0.62
C ILE A 366 -6.57 5.86 -0.63
N ILE A 367 -6.94 5.11 -1.67
CA ILE A 367 -8.27 4.51 -1.79
C ILE A 367 -8.40 3.38 -0.77
N ASP A 368 -7.49 2.41 -0.83
CA ASP A 368 -7.52 1.23 0.05
C ASP A 368 -6.11 0.67 0.32
N THR A 369 -5.95 -0.09 1.41
CA THR A 369 -4.68 -0.72 1.82
C THR A 369 -4.78 -2.26 1.91
N LYS A 370 -5.79 -2.87 1.26
CA LYS A 370 -6.12 -4.31 1.31
C LYS A 370 -6.46 -4.90 -0.07
N TRP A 371 -5.90 -4.32 -1.14
CA TRP A 371 -6.07 -4.78 -2.53
C TRP A 371 -7.53 -4.89 -3.04
N VAL A 372 -8.55 -4.52 -2.29
CA VAL A 372 -9.96 -4.54 -2.74
C VAL A 372 -10.58 -3.20 -2.45
N ILE A 373 -11.28 -2.65 -3.43
CA ILE A 373 -12.08 -1.45 -3.21
C ILE A 373 -13.43 -1.91 -2.67
N GLU A 374 -13.79 -1.43 -1.48
CA GLU A 374 -15.12 -1.63 -0.92
C GLU A 374 -16.10 -0.67 -1.59
N GLU A 375 -16.89 -1.19 -2.54
CA GLU A 375 -18.11 -0.51 -2.98
C GLU A 375 -19.32 -1.24 -2.37
N LEU A 376 -20.08 -0.52 -1.55
CA LEU A 376 -21.32 -0.99 -0.94
C LEU A 376 -22.42 -1.05 -2.01
N GLU A 377 -22.56 -2.17 -2.71
CA GLU A 377 -23.86 -2.56 -3.25
C GLU A 377 -24.22 -3.99 -2.83
N PRO A 378 -25.46 -4.23 -2.37
CA PRO A 378 -25.95 -5.59 -2.14
C PRO A 378 -26.06 -6.31 -3.49
N GLN A 379 -25.41 -7.46 -3.61
CA GLN A 379 -25.62 -8.39 -4.71
C GLN A 379 -27.13 -8.73 -4.75
N LYS A 380 -27.79 -8.48 -5.89
CA LYS A 380 -29.19 -8.85 -6.11
C LYS A 380 -29.31 -10.26 -6.68
#